data_AF-A0A1I5TKM9-F1
#
_entry.id   AF-A0A1I5TKM9-F1
#
_cell.length_a   1.000
_cell.length_b   1.000
_cell.length_c   1.000
_cell.angle_alpha   90.00
_cell.angle_beta   90.00
_cell.angle_gamma   90.00
#
_symmetry.space_group_name_H-M   'P 1'
#
loop_
_entity.id
_entity.type
_entity.pdbx_description
1 polymer ?
#
loop_
_entity_poly.entity_id
_entity_poly.type
_entity_poly.pdbx_seq_one_letter_code
_entity_poly.pdbx_strand_id
1 'polypeptide(L)'
;MNSIVQYILYLAILVVLAVPLGGYIAKAMAGEAVFLSKLLRPCEHGIYKLLRINDREDMSWKKYLLSTLVFNALGLLALFAILLLQGVLPWNPQGVEGLSWHLAFNTAVSFVTNTNWQTYSGEAALSNLSQAVGLTVQNFVSAACGIAVLFALIRGLMRVRETSIGNFWTDLVRAILYIMLPISLVSSVVLMALGVP
;
A
#
# COMPACT_ATOMS: atom_id res chain seq x y z
N MET A 1 -26.90 -24.14 3.53
CA MET A 1 -26.24 -23.50 4.70
C MET A 1 -27.01 -22.21 4.99
N ASN A 2 -27.55 -22.02 6.19
CA ASN A 2 -28.41 -20.87 6.50
C ASN A 2 -27.57 -19.57 6.50
N SER A 3 -27.94 -18.55 5.73
CA SER A 3 -27.19 -17.30 5.56
C SER A 3 -26.85 -16.64 6.90
N ILE A 4 -27.72 -16.78 7.90
CA ILE A 4 -27.49 -16.27 9.27
C ILE A 4 -26.25 -16.90 9.90
N VAL A 5 -26.08 -18.22 9.74
CA VAL A 5 -24.91 -18.94 10.28
C VAL A 5 -23.63 -18.47 9.58
N GLN A 6 -23.67 -18.22 8.27
CA GLN A 6 -22.53 -17.69 7.52
C GLN A 6 -22.13 -16.29 8.01
N TYR A 7 -23.09 -15.40 8.24
CA TYR A 7 -22.81 -14.04 8.73
C TYR A 7 -22.22 -14.05 10.15
N ILE A 8 -22.77 -14.85 11.05
CA ILE A 8 -22.24 -15.00 12.41
C ILE A 8 -20.80 -15.53 12.36
N LEU A 9 -20.57 -16.58 11.57
CA LEU A 9 -19.24 -17.19 11.44
C LEU A 9 -18.23 -16.19 10.86
N TYR A 10 -18.60 -15.46 9.81
CA TYR A 10 -17.76 -14.42 9.21
C TYR A 10 -17.38 -13.33 10.22
N LEU A 11 -18.36 -12.76 10.94
CA LEU A 11 -18.10 -11.73 11.93
C LEU A 11 -17.25 -12.24 13.10
N ALA A 12 -17.50 -13.46 13.56
CA ALA A 12 -16.72 -14.09 14.63
C ALA A 12 -15.25 -14.24 14.21
N ILE A 13 -15.00 -14.80 13.01
CA ILE A 13 -13.64 -14.95 12.48
C ILE A 13 -12.98 -13.58 12.29
N LEU A 14 -13.70 -12.61 11.73
CA LEU A 14 -13.19 -11.25 11.52
C LEU A 14 -12.72 -10.62 12.83
N VAL A 15 -13.54 -10.66 13.88
CA VAL A 15 -13.19 -10.05 15.19
C VAL A 15 -12.02 -10.79 15.84
N VAL A 16 -12.03 -12.13 15.81
CA VAL A 16 -10.96 -12.96 16.39
C VAL A 16 -9.61 -12.68 15.72
N LEU A 17 -9.59 -12.41 14.42
CA LEU A 17 -8.36 -12.06 13.69
C LEU A 17 -8.00 -10.57 13.81
N ALA A 18 -8.99 -9.68 13.81
CA ALA A 18 -8.78 -8.24 13.81
C ALA A 18 -8.16 -7.72 15.12
N VAL A 19 -8.57 -8.26 16.27
CA VAL A 19 -8.04 -7.83 17.58
C VAL A 19 -6.52 -8.07 17.72
N PRO A 20 -5.99 -9.29 17.53
CA PRO A 20 -4.54 -9.51 17.62
C PRO A 20 -3.77 -8.78 16.53
N LEU A 21 -4.32 -8.73 15.31
CA LEU A 21 -3.69 -8.00 14.20
C LEU A 21 -3.62 -6.50 14.48
N GLY A 22 -4.68 -5.89 15.02
CA GLY A 22 -4.71 -4.50 15.42
C GLY A 22 -3.66 -4.18 16.48
N GLY A 23 -3.51 -5.06 17.49
CA GLY A 23 -2.44 -4.95 18.49
C GLY A 23 -1.04 -5.02 17.88
N TYR A 24 -0.82 -5.92 16.91
CA TYR A 24 0.44 -6.00 16.17
C TYR A 24 0.70 -4.74 15.33
N ILE A 25 -0.29 -4.26 14.57
CA ILE A 25 -0.18 -3.06 13.73
C ILE A 25 0.14 -1.83 14.58
N ALA A 26 -0.53 -1.67 15.73
CA ALA A 26 -0.27 -0.57 16.65
C ALA A 26 1.20 -0.55 17.11
N LYS A 27 1.74 -1.71 17.51
CA LYS A 27 3.15 -1.84 17.92
C LYS A 27 4.12 -1.57 16.78
N ALA A 28 3.86 -2.13 15.60
CA ALA A 28 4.70 -1.95 14.42
C ALA A 28 4.78 -0.47 14.02
N MET A 29 3.64 0.22 13.96
CA MET A 29 3.59 1.65 13.61
C MET A 29 4.19 2.54 14.70
N ALA A 30 4.06 2.16 15.98
CA ALA A 30 4.73 2.83 17.10
C ALA A 30 6.27 2.64 17.10
N GLY A 31 6.82 1.74 16.26
CA GLY A 31 8.25 1.43 16.21
C GLY A 31 8.72 0.48 17.32
N GLU A 32 7.78 -0.18 18.00
CA GLU A 32 8.10 -1.19 19.00
C GLU A 32 8.68 -2.46 18.38
N ALA A 33 9.34 -3.29 19.19
CA ALA A 33 9.81 -4.59 18.73
C ALA A 33 8.64 -5.56 18.55
N VAL A 34 8.43 -6.00 17.32
CA VAL A 34 7.51 -7.08 16.97
C VAL A 34 8.27 -8.33 16.56
N PHE A 35 7.58 -9.48 16.46
CA PHE A 35 8.19 -10.75 16.04
C PHE A 35 9.01 -10.62 14.73
N LEU A 36 8.47 -9.90 13.74
CA LEU A 36 9.15 -9.68 12.45
C LEU A 36 10.29 -8.65 12.51
N SER A 37 10.44 -7.90 13.61
CA SER A 37 11.48 -6.86 13.72
C SER A 37 12.90 -7.40 13.56
N LYS A 38 13.18 -8.63 14.01
CA LYS A 38 14.53 -9.20 13.85
C LYS A 38 14.94 -9.36 12.38
N LEU A 39 13.97 -9.68 11.52
CA LEU A 39 14.19 -9.86 10.08
C LEU A 39 14.06 -8.55 9.32
N LEU A 40 13.06 -7.73 9.65
CA LEU A 40 12.69 -6.55 8.87
C LEU A 40 13.42 -5.27 9.27
N ARG A 41 13.93 -5.15 10.51
CA ARG A 41 14.68 -3.95 10.93
C ARG A 41 15.91 -3.68 10.06
N PRO A 42 16.76 -4.66 9.69
CA PRO A 42 17.86 -4.41 8.76
C PRO A 42 17.38 -3.86 7.41
N CYS A 43 16.27 -4.39 6.89
CA CYS A 43 15.64 -3.90 5.65
C CYS A 43 15.11 -2.48 5.81
N GLU A 44 14.40 -2.18 6.91
CA GLU A 44 13.89 -0.85 7.25
C GLU A 44 15.03 0.18 7.30
N HIS A 45 16.12 -0.11 8.01
CA HIS A 45 17.29 0.78 8.08
C HIS A 45 18.00 0.90 6.74
N GLY A 46 18.05 -0.17 5.94
CA GLY A 46 18.57 -0.15 4.58
C GLY A 46 17.80 0.83 3.69
N ILE A 47 16.46 0.77 3.74
CA ILE A 47 15.58 1.70 3.03
C ILE A 47 15.77 3.13 3.52
N TYR A 48 15.84 3.34 4.84
CA TYR A 48 16.07 4.68 5.40
C TYR A 48 17.40 5.27 4.94
N LYS A 49 18.46 4.47 4.91
CA LYS A 49 19.77 4.91 4.42
C LYS A 49 19.76 5.22 2.92
N LEU A 50 19.13 4.35 2.11
CA LEU A 50 19.07 4.51 0.66
C LEU A 50 18.26 5.74 0.25
N LEU A 51 17.10 5.94 0.88
CA LEU A 51 16.19 7.05 0.59
C LEU A 51 16.51 8.31 1.42
N ARG A 52 17.56 8.26 2.26
CA ARG A 52 17.97 9.32 3.19
C ARG A 52 16.82 9.80 4.10
N ILE A 53 15.98 8.86 4.54
CA ILE A 53 14.91 9.13 5.50
C ILE A 53 15.53 9.31 6.88
N ASN A 54 15.28 10.47 7.50
CA ASN A 54 15.62 10.70 8.89
C ASN A 54 14.45 10.23 9.77
N ASP A 55 14.57 9.05 10.36
CA ASP A 55 13.55 8.45 11.23
C ASP A 55 13.34 9.21 12.55
N ARG A 56 14.28 10.10 12.92
CA ARG A 56 14.19 10.99 14.09
C ARG A 56 13.48 12.31 13.79
N GLU A 57 13.25 12.62 12.52
CA GLU A 57 12.52 13.83 12.16
C GLU A 57 11.05 13.67 12.55
N ASP A 58 10.54 14.60 13.36
CA ASP A 58 9.12 14.68 13.68
C ASP A 58 8.47 15.82 12.86
N MET A 59 7.48 15.48 12.03
CA MET A 59 6.87 16.40 11.07
C MET A 59 5.62 17.07 11.64
N SER A 60 5.47 18.37 11.36
CA SER A 60 4.19 19.06 11.55
C SER A 60 3.13 18.54 10.58
N TRP A 61 1.85 18.76 10.90
CA TRP A 61 0.74 18.30 10.05
C TRP A 61 0.82 18.83 8.60
N LYS A 62 1.31 20.06 8.41
CA LYS A 62 1.48 20.67 7.07
C LYS A 62 2.52 19.91 6.26
N LYS A 63 3.65 19.59 6.87
CA LYS A 63 4.73 18.86 6.23
C LYS A 63 4.29 17.42 5.92
N TYR A 64 3.61 16.77 6.85
CA TYR A 64 3.07 15.43 6.66
C TYR A 64 2.08 15.36 5.49
N LEU A 65 1.12 16.30 5.45
CA LEU A 65 0.15 16.41 4.36
C LEU A 65 0.84 16.66 3.03
N LEU A 66 1.78 17.60 2.98
CA LEU A 66 2.52 17.90 1.75
C LEU A 66 3.31 16.68 1.25
N SER A 67 4.01 15.97 2.14
CA SER A 67 4.72 14.74 1.79
C SER A 67 3.77 13.67 1.24
N THR A 68 2.59 13.51 1.86
CA THR A 68 1.54 12.59 1.39
C THR A 68 1.06 12.95 -0.01
N LEU A 69 0.75 14.24 -0.26
CA LEU A 69 0.25 14.70 -1.55
C LEU A 69 1.30 14.59 -2.65
N VAL A 70 2.55 14.99 -2.37
CA VAL A 70 3.65 14.89 -3.32
C VAL A 70 3.92 13.42 -3.69
N PHE A 71 3.92 12.53 -2.70
CA PHE A 71 4.13 11.11 -2.94
C PHE A 71 3.05 10.50 -3.84
N ASN A 72 1.77 10.81 -3.58
CA ASN A 72 0.66 10.34 -4.43
C ASN A 72 0.69 10.96 -5.83
N ALA A 73 1.05 12.25 -5.96
CA ALA A 73 1.21 12.90 -7.26
C ALA A 73 2.33 12.27 -8.09
N LEU A 74 3.46 11.92 -7.48
CA LEU A 74 4.54 11.20 -8.16
C LEU A 74 4.11 9.79 -8.55
N GLY A 75 3.38 9.08 -7.68
CA GLY A 75 2.80 7.78 -7.99
C GLY A 75 1.84 7.82 -9.19
N LEU A 76 0.99 8.86 -9.25
CA LEU A 76 0.09 9.13 -10.36
C LEU A 76 0.85 9.32 -11.66
N LEU A 77 1.84 10.21 -11.68
CA LEU A 77 2.64 10.48 -12.87
C LEU A 77 3.39 9.23 -13.35
N ALA A 78 3.97 8.47 -12.41
CA ALA A 78 4.68 7.23 -12.72
C ALA A 78 3.74 6.18 -13.32
N LEU A 79 2.59 5.90 -12.71
CA LEU A 79 1.63 4.93 -13.24
C LEU A 79 1.05 5.40 -14.57
N PHE A 80 0.70 6.68 -14.68
CA PHE A 80 0.20 7.26 -15.93
C PHE A 80 1.20 7.08 -17.09
N ALA A 81 2.49 7.33 -16.84
CA ALA A 81 3.55 7.11 -17.82
C ALA A 81 3.70 5.63 -18.19
N ILE A 82 3.67 4.71 -17.22
CA ILE A 82 3.73 3.26 -17.47
C ILE A 82 2.59 2.82 -18.39
N LEU A 83 1.36 3.26 -18.11
CA LEU A 83 0.17 2.86 -18.88
C LEU A 83 0.14 3.45 -20.29
N LEU A 84 0.61 4.68 -20.47
CA LEU A 84 0.76 5.28 -21.80
C LEU A 84 1.84 4.58 -22.62
N LEU A 85 2.95 4.21 -21.99
CA LEU A 85 4.13 3.66 -22.65
C LEU A 85 4.20 2.13 -22.65
N GLN A 86 3.17 1.43 -22.15
CA GLN A 86 3.23 -0.03 -21.98
C GLN A 86 3.54 -0.81 -23.26
N GLY A 87 3.21 -0.25 -24.43
CA GLY A 87 3.53 -0.84 -25.73
C GLY A 87 5.03 -0.95 -26.02
N VAL A 88 5.87 -0.09 -25.42
CA VAL A 88 7.34 -0.13 -25.59
C VAL A 88 8.07 -0.68 -24.36
N LEU A 89 7.37 -0.93 -23.26
CA LEU A 89 7.95 -1.45 -22.03
C LEU A 89 8.16 -2.98 -22.12
N PRO A 90 9.17 -3.53 -21.42
CA PRO A 90 9.44 -4.96 -21.43
C PRO A 90 8.31 -5.76 -20.76
N TRP A 91 8.38 -7.09 -20.85
CA TRP A 91 7.40 -8.01 -20.25
C TRP A 91 5.97 -7.77 -20.74
N ASN A 92 5.85 -7.65 -22.06
CA ASN A 92 4.60 -7.55 -22.81
C ASN A 92 4.52 -8.67 -23.87
N PRO A 93 4.31 -9.94 -23.46
CA PRO A 93 4.31 -11.07 -24.40
C PRO A 93 3.12 -11.04 -25.38
N GLN A 94 2.00 -10.41 -24.99
CA GLN A 94 0.83 -10.25 -25.84
C GLN A 94 0.93 -9.07 -26.82
N GLY A 95 1.96 -8.23 -26.70
CA GLY A 95 2.16 -7.06 -27.55
C GLY A 95 1.05 -6.01 -27.40
N VAL A 96 0.46 -5.85 -26.20
CA VAL A 96 -0.60 -4.86 -25.98
C VAL A 96 -0.06 -3.44 -26.17
N GLU A 97 -0.83 -2.59 -26.83
CA GLU A 97 -0.46 -1.20 -27.08
C GLU A 97 -0.61 -0.31 -25.82
N GLY A 98 -0.06 0.91 -25.91
CA GLY A 98 -0.32 1.96 -24.92
C GLY A 98 -1.81 2.25 -24.76
N LEU A 99 -2.27 2.45 -23.52
CA LEU A 99 -3.65 2.91 -23.30
C LEU A 99 -3.86 4.31 -23.89
N SER A 100 -5.10 4.63 -24.28
CA SER A 100 -5.44 6.00 -24.61
C SER A 100 -5.24 6.92 -23.40
N TRP A 101 -4.90 8.19 -23.64
CA TRP A 101 -4.55 9.13 -22.57
C TRP A 101 -5.63 9.25 -21.49
N HIS A 102 -6.91 9.25 -21.86
CA HIS A 102 -8.00 9.39 -20.90
C HIS A 102 -8.18 8.12 -20.06
N LEU A 103 -7.96 6.94 -20.65
CA LEU A 103 -8.06 5.66 -19.95
C LEU A 103 -6.86 5.45 -19.03
N ALA A 104 -5.65 5.76 -19.49
CA ALA A 104 -4.44 5.76 -18.68
C ALA A 104 -4.60 6.70 -17.47
N PHE A 105 -5.14 7.90 -17.68
CA PHE A 105 -5.33 8.87 -16.61
C PHE A 105 -6.37 8.38 -15.59
N ASN A 106 -7.54 7.94 -16.06
CA ASN A 106 -8.59 7.41 -15.19
C ASN A 106 -8.10 6.22 -14.36
N THR A 107 -7.37 5.29 -15.00
CA THR A 107 -6.79 4.12 -14.33
C THR A 107 -5.72 4.54 -13.32
N ALA A 108 -4.83 5.47 -13.67
CA ALA A 108 -3.80 5.94 -12.77
C ALA A 108 -4.40 6.62 -11.53
N VAL A 109 -5.38 7.52 -11.71
CA VAL A 109 -6.09 8.17 -10.60
C VAL A 109 -6.76 7.11 -9.73
N SER A 110 -7.51 6.19 -10.34
CA SER A 110 -8.24 5.12 -9.67
C SER A 110 -7.38 4.28 -8.71
N PHE A 111 -6.16 3.91 -9.12
CA PHE A 111 -5.26 3.09 -8.30
C PHE A 111 -4.53 3.92 -7.23
N VAL A 112 -4.12 5.15 -7.54
CA VAL A 112 -3.52 6.06 -6.56
C VAL A 112 -4.51 6.45 -5.46
N THR A 113 -5.80 6.59 -5.81
CA THR A 113 -6.87 6.88 -4.84
C THR A 113 -7.39 5.62 -4.13
N ASN A 114 -6.75 4.46 -4.33
CA ASN A 114 -7.15 3.18 -3.74
C ASN A 114 -8.61 2.79 -4.07
N THR A 115 -9.13 3.25 -5.20
CA THR A 115 -10.50 2.97 -5.67
C THR A 115 -10.54 1.72 -6.53
N ASN A 116 -9.52 1.53 -7.37
CA ASN A 116 -9.39 0.39 -8.28
C ASN A 116 -10.61 0.18 -9.20
N TRP A 117 -11.26 1.28 -9.57
CA TRP A 117 -12.20 1.35 -10.68
C TRP A 117 -11.54 0.89 -12.00
N GLN A 118 -12.25 0.05 -12.75
CA GLN A 118 -11.78 -0.55 -14.01
C GLN A 118 -12.85 -0.39 -15.09
N THR A 119 -12.53 0.35 -16.14
CA THR A 119 -13.32 0.50 -17.38
C THR A 119 -12.70 -0.24 -18.56
N TYR A 120 -11.78 -1.15 -18.28
CA TYR A 120 -11.02 -1.93 -19.25
C TYR A 120 -11.06 -3.41 -18.87
N SER A 121 -10.82 -4.28 -19.85
CA SER A 121 -10.57 -5.70 -19.58
C SER A 121 -9.09 -5.89 -19.25
N GLY A 122 -8.77 -6.31 -18.02
CA GLY A 122 -7.38 -6.40 -17.55
C GLY A 122 -6.50 -7.31 -18.42
N GLU A 123 -7.04 -8.45 -18.85
CA GLU A 123 -6.34 -9.46 -19.67
C GLU A 123 -6.04 -8.97 -21.09
N ALA A 124 -6.92 -8.13 -21.64
CA ALA A 124 -6.80 -7.64 -23.01
C ALA A 124 -6.12 -6.27 -23.11
N ALA A 125 -6.17 -5.46 -22.04
CA ALA A 125 -5.77 -4.06 -22.08
C ALA A 125 -4.42 -3.77 -21.39
N LEU A 126 -3.91 -4.67 -20.53
CA LEU A 126 -2.72 -4.39 -19.72
C LEU A 126 -1.62 -5.44 -19.90
N SER A 127 -0.38 -4.96 -20.06
CA SER A 127 0.79 -5.83 -20.07
C SER A 127 1.09 -6.38 -18.67
N ASN A 128 1.81 -7.51 -18.61
CA ASN A 128 2.25 -8.09 -17.34
C ASN A 128 3.08 -7.09 -16.52
N LEU A 129 3.92 -6.26 -17.18
CA LEU A 129 4.65 -5.19 -16.51
C LEU A 129 3.72 -4.14 -15.90
N SER A 130 2.72 -3.67 -16.65
CA SER A 130 1.75 -2.68 -16.15
C SER A 130 1.02 -3.21 -14.92
N GLN A 131 0.65 -4.49 -14.92
CA GLN A 131 -0.01 -5.13 -13.78
C GLN A 131 0.94 -5.29 -12.58
N ALA A 132 2.14 -5.82 -12.81
CA ALA A 132 3.09 -6.15 -11.73
C ALA A 132 3.80 -4.93 -11.14
N VAL A 133 4.26 -3.99 -11.98
CA VAL A 133 5.07 -2.84 -11.56
C VAL A 133 4.24 -1.56 -11.46
N GLY A 134 3.17 -1.44 -12.23
CA GLY A 134 2.26 -0.31 -12.16
C GLY A 134 1.19 -0.50 -11.08
N LEU A 135 0.20 -1.35 -11.39
CA LEU A 135 -1.00 -1.51 -10.58
C LEU A 135 -0.70 -2.10 -9.20
N THR A 136 0.10 -3.17 -9.14
CA THR A 136 0.44 -3.82 -7.87
C THR A 136 1.20 -2.87 -6.96
N VAL A 137 2.18 -2.12 -7.47
CA VAL A 137 2.88 -1.10 -6.65
C VAL A 137 1.90 -0.08 -6.09
N GLN A 138 0.96 0.43 -6.90
CA GLN A 138 -0.08 1.33 -6.40
C GLN A 138 -0.99 0.70 -5.35
N ASN A 139 -1.38 -0.57 -5.49
CA ASN A 139 -2.16 -1.28 -4.46
C ASN A 139 -1.44 -1.31 -3.10
N PHE A 140 -0.12 -1.40 -3.07
CA PHE A 140 0.65 -1.32 -1.83
C PHE A 140 0.75 0.11 -1.31
N VAL A 141 1.16 1.05 -2.17
CA VAL A 141 1.52 2.39 -1.70
C VAL A 141 0.28 3.24 -1.39
N SER A 142 -0.83 3.08 -2.10
CA SER A 142 -2.08 3.80 -1.83
C SER A 142 -2.72 3.34 -0.51
N ALA A 143 -2.73 2.02 -0.26
CA ALA A 143 -3.17 1.44 1.01
C ALA A 143 -2.25 1.88 2.17
N ALA A 144 -0.93 1.84 1.97
CA ALA A 144 0.04 2.29 2.98
C ALA A 144 -0.10 3.79 3.29
N CYS A 145 -0.38 4.64 2.30
CA CYS A 145 -0.72 6.04 2.51
C CYS A 145 -1.96 6.20 3.40
N GLY A 146 -3.03 5.44 3.13
CA GLY A 146 -4.24 5.45 3.96
C GLY A 146 -3.95 5.08 5.42
N ILE A 147 -3.17 4.01 5.64
CA ILE A 147 -2.74 3.59 6.98
C ILE A 147 -1.88 4.68 7.64
N ALA A 148 -0.92 5.26 6.92
CA ALA A 148 -0.05 6.31 7.44
C ALA A 148 -0.85 7.54 7.88
N VAL A 149 -1.82 7.99 7.08
CA VAL A 149 -2.69 9.14 7.43
C VAL A 149 -3.58 8.80 8.62
N LEU A 150 -4.13 7.58 8.71
CA LEU A 150 -4.89 7.13 9.88
C LEU A 150 -4.04 7.18 11.15
N PHE A 151 -2.80 6.71 11.10
CA PHE A 151 -1.89 6.75 12.26
C PHE A 151 -1.45 8.17 12.63
N ALA A 152 -1.32 9.06 11.63
CA ALA A 152 -1.11 10.48 11.88
C ALA A 152 -2.30 11.11 12.63
N LEU A 153 -3.53 10.76 12.23
CA LEU A 153 -4.75 11.19 12.92
C LEU A 153 -4.82 10.65 14.36
N ILE A 154 -4.58 9.35 14.56
CA ILE A 154 -4.55 8.73 15.89
C ILE A 154 -3.53 9.44 16.79
N ARG A 155 -2.31 9.68 16.30
CA ARG A 155 -1.29 10.44 17.04
C ARG A 155 -1.73 11.86 17.36
N GLY A 156 -2.36 12.55 16.41
CA GLY A 156 -2.92 13.89 16.62
C GLY A 156 -4.02 13.95 17.68
N LEU A 157 -4.79 12.87 17.86
CA LEU A 157 -5.79 12.76 18.94
C LEU A 157 -5.17 12.42 20.30
N MET A 158 -4.10 11.62 20.31
CA MET A 158 -3.43 11.18 21.55
C MET A 158 -2.45 12.20 22.13
N ARG A 159 -1.70 12.92 21.28
CA ARG A 159 -0.65 13.84 21.70
C ARG A 159 -1.23 15.21 22.04
N VAL A 160 -1.43 15.46 23.33
CA VAL A 160 -1.97 16.74 23.82
C VAL A 160 -0.85 17.79 23.86
N ARG A 161 -1.03 18.91 23.13
CA ARG A 161 -0.11 20.07 23.04
C ARG A 161 1.19 19.84 22.25
N GLU A 162 1.32 18.76 21.49
CA GLU A 162 2.41 18.62 20.50
C GLU A 162 2.00 19.20 19.14
N THR A 163 2.97 19.71 18.39
CA THR A 163 2.74 20.27 17.04
C THR A 163 3.07 19.29 15.91
N SER A 164 3.61 18.13 16.27
CA SER A 164 4.10 17.10 15.36
C SER A 164 3.27 15.82 15.44
N ILE A 165 3.18 15.11 14.32
CA ILE A 165 2.32 13.93 14.16
C ILE A 165 3.10 12.71 13.61
N GLY A 166 4.42 12.69 13.79
CA GLY A 166 5.31 11.65 13.32
C GLY A 166 5.93 11.94 11.96
N ASN A 167 6.27 10.89 11.21
CA ASN A 167 7.03 10.99 9.97
C ASN A 167 6.40 10.14 8.87
N PHE A 168 5.87 10.80 7.85
CA PHE A 168 5.17 10.15 6.74
C PHE A 168 6.00 9.04 6.08
N TRP A 169 7.31 9.27 5.88
CA TRP A 169 8.17 8.30 5.21
C TRP A 169 8.41 7.06 6.07
N THR A 170 8.62 7.26 7.37
CA THR A 170 8.73 6.16 8.34
C THR A 170 7.45 5.35 8.39
N ASP A 171 6.30 6.01 8.45
CA ASP A 171 4.99 5.37 8.52
C ASP A 171 4.65 4.60 7.25
N LEU A 172 4.95 5.18 6.08
CA LEU A 172 4.77 4.53 4.78
C LEU A 172 5.61 3.25 4.68
N VAL A 173 6.91 3.33 5.00
CA VAL A 173 7.81 2.17 4.96
C VAL A 173 7.35 1.10 5.95
N ARG A 174 6.94 1.47 7.16
CA ARG A 174 6.48 0.50 8.16
C ARG A 174 5.17 -0.17 7.75
N ALA A 175 4.21 0.59 7.21
CA ALA A 175 2.96 0.03 6.71
C ALA A 175 3.23 -0.99 5.59
N ILE A 176 4.15 -0.70 4.66
CA ILE A 176 4.51 -1.63 3.60
C ILE A 176 5.24 -2.86 4.16
N LEU A 177 6.33 -2.66 4.91
CA LEU A 177 7.20 -3.76 5.36
C LEU A 177 6.56 -4.66 6.40
N TYR A 178 5.86 -4.10 7.38
CA TYR A 178 5.37 -4.87 8.54
C TYR A 178 3.92 -5.32 8.38
N ILE A 179 3.13 -4.70 7.51
CA ILE A 179 1.70 -5.00 7.36
C ILE A 179 1.41 -5.58 5.98
N MET A 180 1.63 -4.80 4.92
CA MET A 180 1.21 -5.19 3.57
C MET A 180 2.02 -6.37 3.03
N LEU A 181 3.35 -6.32 3.08
CA LEU A 181 4.21 -7.39 2.53
C LEU A 181 4.00 -8.75 3.21
N PRO A 182 3.98 -8.87 4.55
CA PRO A 182 3.80 -10.17 5.20
C PRO A 182 2.42 -10.76 4.91
N ILE A 183 1.36 -9.94 4.97
CA ILE A 183 -0.01 -10.41 4.72
C ILE A 183 -0.19 -10.82 3.26
N SER A 184 0.28 -9.99 2.32
CA SER A 184 0.20 -10.29 0.88
C SER A 184 1.01 -11.53 0.50
N LEU A 185 2.21 -11.73 1.07
CA LEU A 185 3.04 -12.91 0.79
C LEU A 185 2.37 -14.20 1.28
N VAL A 186 1.83 -14.19 2.50
CA VAL A 186 1.08 -15.36 3.02
C VAL A 186 -0.17 -15.60 2.17
N SER A 187 -0.90 -14.53 1.84
CA SER A 187 -2.14 -14.65 1.06
C SER A 187 -1.87 -15.15 -0.36
N SER A 188 -0.82 -14.66 -1.04
CA SER A 188 -0.48 -15.10 -2.39
C SER A 188 -0.08 -16.57 -2.43
N VAL A 189 0.72 -17.05 -1.47
CA VAL A 189 1.07 -18.47 -1.37
C VAL A 189 -0.15 -19.34 -1.13
N VAL A 190 -1.07 -18.92 -0.26
CA VAL A 190 -2.33 -19.64 -0.02
C VAL A 190 -3.20 -19.66 -1.28
N LEU A 191 -3.35 -18.53 -1.97
CA LEU A 191 -4.13 -18.45 -3.21
C LEU A 191 -3.55 -19.32 -4.32
N MET A 192 -2.23 -19.32 -4.48
CA MET A 192 -1.52 -20.20 -5.41
C MET A 192 -1.77 -21.68 -5.07
N ALA A 193 -1.70 -22.05 -3.78
CA ALA A 193 -1.98 -23.41 -3.34
C ALA A 193 -3.45 -23.83 -3.58
N LEU A 194 -4.37 -22.87 -3.66
CA LEU A 194 -5.78 -23.07 -3.98
C LEU A 194 -6.08 -22.99 -5.49
N GLY A 195 -5.05 -22.81 -6.34
CA GLY A 195 -5.18 -22.86 -7.80
C GLY A 195 -5.41 -21.52 -8.49
N VAL A 196 -5.20 -20.39 -7.79
CA VAL A 196 -5.18 -19.06 -8.43
C VAL A 196 -3.88 -18.89 -9.23
N PRO A 197 -3.96 -18.47 -10.51
CA PRO A 197 -2.78 -18.28 -11.36
C PRO A 197 -1.89 -17.12 -10.94
#